data_AF-A0A1T4L7U6-F1
#
_entry.id   AF-A0A1T4L7U6-F1
#
_cell.length_a   1.000
_cell.length_b   1.000
_cell.length_c   1.000
_cell.angle_alpha   90.00
_cell.angle_beta   90.00
_cell.angle_gamma   90.00
#
_symmetry.space_group_name_H-M   'P 1'
#
loop_
_entity.id
_entity.type
_entity.pdbx_description
1 polymer ?
#
loop_
_entity_poly.entity_id
_entity_poly.type
_entity_poly.pdbx_seq_one_letter_code
_entity_poly.pdbx_strand_id
1 'polypeptide(L)'
;MYEQIYNLTSMFFKSLKGNLMYEFLISKFNGKRGPKRQLSLEQIVALNIYRFHFKMGDLKNYHKMIKELMSDKVPNLPNYENFMKATNKSTVFILAFMNFLMEMNRKKELEIHYMDSTPITGLHES
;
A
#
# COMPACT_ATOMS: atom_id res chain seq x y z
N MET A 1 3.16 -6.54 12.01
CA MET A 1 3.63 -6.19 10.66
C MET A 1 2.53 -6.05 9.62
N TYR A 2 1.67 -7.07 9.36
CA TYR A 2 0.57 -6.90 8.38
C TYR A 2 -0.29 -5.67 8.66
N GLU A 3 -0.69 -5.44 9.92
CA GLU A 3 -1.46 -4.25 10.32
C GLU A 3 -0.74 -2.93 10.00
N GLN A 4 0.58 -2.87 10.17
CA GLN A 4 1.36 -1.67 9.85
C GLN A 4 1.37 -1.41 8.35
N ILE A 5 1.55 -2.46 7.54
CA ILE A 5 1.47 -2.38 6.08
C ILE A 5 0.07 -1.97 5.64
N TYR A 6 -0.97 -2.54 6.26
CA TYR A 6 -2.36 -2.20 5.98
C TYR A 6 -2.67 -0.75 6.31
N ASN A 7 -2.25 -0.27 7.48
CA ASN A 7 -2.46 1.13 7.89
C ASN A 7 -1.77 2.11 6.94
N LEU A 8 -0.52 1.83 6.55
CA LEU A 8 0.22 2.66 5.59
C LEU A 8 -0.42 2.64 4.20
N THR A 9 -0.90 1.47 3.77
CA THR A 9 -1.66 1.31 2.52
C THR A 9 -2.95 2.13 2.59
N SER A 10 -3.69 2.07 3.70
CA SER A 10 -4.92 2.84 3.88
C SER A 10 -4.66 4.35 3.89
N MET A 11 -3.55 4.81 4.48
CA MET A 11 -3.14 6.23 4.39
C MET A 11 -2.92 6.66 2.94
N PHE A 12 -2.25 5.84 2.13
CA PHE A 12 -2.08 6.10 0.71
C PHE A 12 -3.44 6.23 -0.01
N PHE A 13 -4.34 5.27 0.14
CA PHE A 13 -5.65 5.32 -0.50
C PHE A 13 -6.50 6.51 -0.01
N LYS A 14 -6.39 6.89 1.26
CA LYS A 14 -7.02 8.12 1.80
C LYS A 14 -6.44 9.38 1.15
N SER A 15 -5.13 9.44 0.91
CA SER A 15 -4.48 10.59 0.26
C SER A 15 -4.91 10.78 -1.21
N LEU A 16 -5.40 9.72 -1.85
CA LEU A 16 -5.88 9.74 -3.22
C LEU A 16 -7.37 10.08 -3.37
N LYS A 17 -8.14 10.12 -2.27
CA LYS A 17 -9.57 10.45 -2.34
C LYS A 17 -9.79 11.82 -2.96
N GLY A 18 -10.72 11.90 -3.93
CA GLY A 18 -11.01 13.12 -4.67
C GLY A 18 -10.09 13.38 -5.87
N ASN A 19 -9.08 12.55 -6.11
CA ASN A 19 -8.27 12.61 -7.33
C ASN A 19 -9.01 11.93 -8.50
N LEU A 20 -9.32 12.69 -9.56
CA LEU A 20 -10.08 12.21 -10.72
C LEU A 20 -9.47 10.98 -11.40
N MET A 21 -8.14 10.92 -11.52
CA MET A 21 -7.45 9.77 -12.11
C MET A 21 -7.58 8.53 -11.25
N TYR A 22 -7.51 8.69 -9.93
CA TYR A 22 -7.72 7.60 -8.98
C TYR A 22 -9.17 7.08 -9.00
N GLU A 23 -10.17 7.97 -8.99
CA GLU A 23 -11.58 7.58 -9.09
C GLU A 23 -11.85 6.81 -10.39
N PHE A 24 -11.24 7.26 -11.50
CA PHE A 24 -11.28 6.54 -12.77
C PHE A 24 -10.64 5.15 -12.68
N LEU A 25 -9.44 5.02 -12.11
CA LEU A 25 -8.76 3.74 -11.94
C LEU A 25 -9.54 2.79 -11.01
N ILE A 26 -10.14 3.31 -9.94
CA ILE A 26 -11.01 2.53 -9.05
C ILE A 26 -12.24 2.04 -9.78
N SER A 27 -12.89 2.88 -10.59
CA SER A 27 -14.05 2.47 -11.38
C SER A 27 -13.71 1.30 -12.32
N LYS A 28 -12.51 1.32 -12.93
CA LYS A 28 -11.99 0.24 -13.77
C LYS A 28 -11.65 -1.01 -12.97
N PHE A 29 -11.05 -0.85 -11.78
CA PHE A 29 -10.80 -1.96 -10.87
C PHE A 29 -12.14 -2.62 -10.51
N ASN A 30 -13.13 -1.80 -10.13
CA ASN A 30 -14.45 -2.21 -9.70
C ASN A 30 -15.28 -2.86 -10.82
N GLY A 31 -15.29 -2.35 -12.05
CA GLY A 31 -16.06 -2.96 -13.15
C GLY A 31 -17.56 -3.18 -12.85
N LYS A 32 -18.24 -3.99 -13.68
CA LYS A 32 -19.64 -4.45 -13.43
C LYS A 32 -19.63 -5.63 -12.44
N ARG A 33 -19.46 -5.35 -11.16
CA ARG A 33 -19.32 -6.39 -10.12
C ARG A 33 -20.68 -6.91 -9.62
N GLY A 34 -20.83 -8.23 -9.63
CA GLY A 34 -21.92 -8.94 -8.95
C GLY A 34 -21.74 -8.97 -7.41
N PRO A 35 -22.76 -9.45 -6.67
CA PRO A 35 -22.81 -9.27 -5.23
C PRO A 35 -21.94 -10.27 -4.45
N LYS A 36 -21.09 -9.71 -3.59
CA LYS A 36 -20.46 -10.27 -2.37
C LYS A 36 -19.17 -11.13 -2.45
N ARG A 37 -18.33 -10.83 -1.44
CA ARG A 37 -17.06 -11.45 -0.97
C ARG A 37 -15.83 -11.23 -1.84
N GLN A 38 -15.35 -9.99 -1.88
CA GLN A 38 -14.00 -9.69 -2.34
C GLN A 38 -13.31 -8.76 -1.36
N LEU A 39 -12.02 -9.00 -1.15
CA LEU A 39 -11.16 -8.10 -0.41
C LEU A 39 -11.21 -6.70 -1.02
N SER A 40 -11.10 -5.67 -0.18
CA SER A 40 -10.96 -4.31 -0.67
C SER A 40 -9.66 -4.18 -1.47
N LEU A 41 -9.61 -3.17 -2.36
CA LEU A 41 -8.37 -2.87 -3.08
C LEU A 41 -7.22 -2.58 -2.10
N GLU A 42 -7.50 -1.89 -0.99
CA GLU A 42 -6.54 -1.63 0.09
C GLU A 42 -5.97 -2.94 0.66
N GLN A 43 -6.84 -3.91 0.97
CA GLN A 43 -6.43 -5.22 1.47
C GLN A 43 -5.59 -5.99 0.45
N ILE A 44 -5.97 -5.98 -0.83
CA ILE A 44 -5.22 -6.66 -1.88
C ILE A 44 -3.82 -6.06 -2.05
N VAL A 45 -3.70 -4.72 -2.04
CA VAL A 45 -2.40 -4.06 -2.12
C VAL A 45 -1.57 -4.37 -0.87
N ALA A 46 -2.14 -4.25 0.33
CA ALA A 46 -1.44 -4.55 1.58
C ALA A 46 -0.92 -5.99 1.62
N LEU A 47 -1.74 -6.96 1.18
CA LEU A 47 -1.32 -8.36 1.08
C LEU A 47 -0.20 -8.55 0.05
N ASN A 48 -0.20 -7.83 -1.07
CA ASN A 48 0.89 -7.95 -2.04
C ASN A 48 2.19 -7.31 -1.54
N ILE A 49 2.12 -6.19 -0.82
CA ILE A 49 3.30 -5.60 -0.15
C ILE A 49 3.84 -6.55 0.92
N TYR A 50 2.95 -7.16 1.73
CA TYR A 50 3.33 -8.17 2.72
C TYR A 50 4.02 -9.38 2.06
N ARG A 51 3.50 -9.86 0.92
CA ARG A 51 4.13 -10.92 0.12
C ARG A 51 5.56 -10.56 -0.29
N PHE A 52 5.77 -9.34 -0.79
CA PHE A 52 7.09 -8.88 -1.22
C PHE A 52 8.07 -8.71 -0.07
N HIS A 53 7.59 -8.24 1.08
CA HIS A 53 8.40 -8.13 2.30
C HIS A 53 8.99 -9.49 2.70
N PHE A 54 8.21 -10.56 2.61
CA PHE A 54 8.68 -11.94 2.87
C PHE A 54 9.32 -12.63 1.65
N LYS A 55 9.49 -11.93 0.53
CA LYS A 55 10.08 -12.45 -0.71
C LYS A 55 9.39 -13.74 -1.22
N MET A 56 8.08 -13.89 -0.99
CA MET A 56 7.35 -15.08 -1.40
C MET A 56 6.99 -15.03 -2.88
N GLY A 57 7.78 -15.70 -3.73
CA GLY A 57 7.56 -15.78 -5.17
C GLY A 57 6.31 -16.57 -5.57
N ASP A 58 6.00 -17.65 -4.84
CA ASP A 58 4.87 -18.52 -5.13
C ASP A 58 3.55 -17.96 -4.56
N LEU A 59 2.67 -17.51 -5.46
CA LEU A 59 1.38 -16.92 -5.09
C LEU A 59 0.41 -17.95 -4.49
N LYS A 60 0.50 -19.22 -4.89
CA LYS A 60 -0.38 -20.30 -4.43
C LYS A 60 -0.04 -20.68 -2.99
N ASN A 61 1.25 -20.84 -2.69
CA ASN A 61 1.71 -21.09 -1.32
C ASN A 61 1.43 -19.88 -0.42
N TYR A 62 1.59 -18.66 -0.94
CA TYR A 62 1.23 -17.45 -0.22
C TYR A 62 -0.27 -17.38 0.12
N HIS A 63 -1.14 -17.70 -0.85
CA HIS A 63 -2.60 -17.76 -0.62
C HIS A 63 -2.96 -18.77 0.48
N LYS A 64 -2.35 -19.96 0.45
CA LYS A 64 -2.53 -20.99 1.48
C LYS A 64 -2.07 -20.49 2.86
N MET A 65 -0.92 -19.84 2.93
CA MET A 65 -0.40 -19.26 4.17
C MET A 65 -1.35 -18.22 4.76
N ILE A 66 -1.89 -17.30 3.96
CA ILE A 66 -2.88 -16.31 4.44
C ILE A 66 -4.10 -17.04 5.01
N LYS A 67 -4.61 -18.05 4.30
CA LYS A 67 -5.77 -18.82 4.72
C LYS A 67 -5.55 -19.52 6.07
N GLU A 68 -4.36 -20.05 6.30
CA GLU A 68 -4.02 -20.82 7.51
C GLU A 68 -3.63 -19.94 8.70
N LEU A 69 -2.85 -18.88 8.47
CA LEU A 69 -2.19 -18.11 9.53
C LEU A 69 -2.75 -16.70 9.74
N MET A 70 -3.62 -16.23 8.84
CA MET A 70 -4.17 -14.87 8.86
C MET A 70 -5.69 -14.85 8.68
N SER A 71 -6.37 -15.94 9.02
CA SER A 71 -7.82 -16.08 8.90
C SER A 71 -8.58 -15.08 9.78
N ASP A 72 -7.99 -14.69 10.92
CA ASP A 72 -8.46 -13.62 11.81
C ASP A 72 -8.45 -12.24 11.13
N LYS A 73 -7.40 -11.95 10.36
CA LYS A 73 -7.17 -10.66 9.70
C LYS A 73 -7.81 -10.55 8.32
N VAL A 74 -7.96 -11.69 7.65
CA VAL A 74 -8.46 -11.80 6.29
C VAL A 74 -9.57 -12.88 6.22
N PRO A 75 -10.68 -12.72 6.97
CA PRO A 75 -11.69 -13.77 7.11
C PRO A 75 -12.44 -14.06 5.81
N ASN A 76 -12.44 -13.13 4.86
CA ASN A 76 -13.13 -13.23 3.58
C ASN A 76 -12.16 -13.41 2.40
N LEU A 77 -11.07 -14.15 2.60
CA LEU A 77 -10.10 -14.46 1.54
C LEU A 77 -10.82 -15.18 0.36
N PRO A 78 -10.81 -14.62 -0.87
CA PRO A 78 -11.42 -15.28 -2.01
C PRO A 78 -10.65 -16.55 -2.40
N ASN A 79 -11.24 -17.37 -3.28
CA ASN A 79 -10.51 -18.50 -3.86
C ASN A 79 -9.24 -18.05 -4.60
N TYR A 80 -8.31 -18.98 -4.84
CA TYR A 80 -7.02 -18.68 -5.44
C TYR A 80 -7.13 -17.94 -6.78
N GLU A 81 -8.03 -18.37 -7.66
CA GLU A 81 -8.19 -17.76 -8.98
C GLU A 81 -8.63 -16.29 -8.90
N ASN A 82 -9.61 -16.00 -8.04
CA ASN A 82 -10.09 -14.65 -7.80
C ASN A 82 -9.03 -13.80 -7.09
N PHE A 83 -8.28 -14.38 -6.16
CA PHE A 83 -7.15 -13.71 -5.50
C PHE A 83 -6.04 -13.34 -6.50
N MET A 84 -5.70 -14.26 -7.41
CA MET A 84 -4.74 -14.03 -8.48
C MET A 84 -5.21 -12.92 -9.43
N LYS A 85 -6.47 -12.96 -9.87
CA LYS A 85 -7.06 -11.90 -10.70
C LYS A 85 -7.03 -10.54 -10.00
N ALA A 86 -7.35 -10.50 -8.71
CA ALA A 86 -7.30 -9.27 -7.91
C ALA A 86 -5.87 -8.75 -7.75
N THR A 87 -4.91 -9.65 -7.50
CA THR A 87 -3.48 -9.34 -7.41
C THR A 87 -2.97 -8.70 -8.70
N ASN A 88 -3.23 -9.32 -9.85
CA ASN A 88 -2.81 -8.79 -11.15
C ASN A 88 -3.44 -7.43 -11.46
N LYS A 89 -4.71 -7.22 -11.11
CA LYS A 89 -5.38 -5.93 -11.28
C LYS A 89 -4.85 -4.85 -10.33
N SER A 90 -4.25 -5.23 -9.21
CA SER A 90 -3.73 -4.28 -8.21
C SER A 90 -2.34 -3.74 -8.52
N THR A 91 -1.62 -4.29 -9.52
CA THR A 91 -0.23 -3.94 -9.83
C THR A 91 -0.01 -2.44 -10.05
N VAL A 92 -0.92 -1.75 -10.74
CA VAL A 92 -0.82 -0.29 -10.95
C VAL A 92 -0.88 0.49 -9.63
N PHE A 93 -1.68 0.03 -8.67
CA PHE A 93 -1.80 0.65 -7.35
C PHE A 93 -0.58 0.35 -6.47
N ILE A 94 0.03 -0.82 -6.62
CA ILE A 94 1.30 -1.16 -5.96
C ILE A 94 2.41 -0.21 -6.45
N LEU A 95 2.52 0.01 -7.77
CA LEU A 95 3.50 0.95 -8.33
C LEU A 95 3.27 2.38 -7.83
N ALA A 96 2.01 2.83 -7.83
CA ALA A 96 1.64 4.13 -7.30
C ALA A 96 1.95 4.26 -5.79
N PHE A 97 1.71 3.19 -5.01
CA PHE A 97 2.05 3.14 -3.60
C PHE A 97 3.57 3.25 -3.37
N MET A 98 4.39 2.56 -4.15
CA MET A 98 5.85 2.69 -4.07
C MET A 98 6.31 4.11 -4.39
N ASN A 99 5.75 4.75 -5.42
CA ASN A 99 6.02 6.16 -5.73
C ASN A 99 5.61 7.09 -4.57
N PHE A 100 4.46 6.84 -3.94
CA PHE A 100 4.02 7.57 -2.76
C PHE A 100 5.01 7.45 -1.59
N LEU A 101 5.53 6.24 -1.32
CA LEU A 101 6.54 6.04 -0.28
C LEU A 101 7.85 6.78 -0.60
N MET A 102 8.31 6.75 -1.86
CA MET A 102 9.50 7.50 -2.28
C MET A 102 9.32 9.01 -2.11
N GLU A 103 8.13 9.53 -2.44
CA GLU A 103 7.82 10.95 -2.26
C GLU A 103 7.80 11.35 -0.79
N MET A 104 7.22 10.52 0.09
CA MET A 104 7.26 10.74 1.53
C MET A 104 8.69 10.78 2.07
N ASN A 105 9.56 9.87 1.59
CA ASN A 105 10.96 9.84 1.99
C ASN A 105 11.70 11.11 1.54
N ARG A 106 11.49 11.56 0.30
CA ARG A 106 12.09 12.80 -0.23
C ARG A 106 11.70 14.03 0.60
N LYS A 107 10.43 14.13 1.01
CA LYS A 107 9.97 15.26 1.85
C LYS A 107 10.59 15.27 3.23
N LYS A 108 10.74 14.09 3.85
CA LYS A 108 11.44 13.97 5.15
C LYS A 108 12.90 14.37 5.06
N GLU A 109 13.58 13.99 3.98
CA GLU A 109 14.97 14.39 3.73
C GLU A 109 15.10 15.91 3.57
N LEU A 110 14.18 16.54 2.83
CA LEU A 110 14.12 18.00 2.69
C LEU A 110 13.89 18.70 4.05
N GLU A 111 12.93 18.25 4.87
CA GLU A 111 12.70 18.82 6.22
C GLU A 111 13.95 18.79 7.10
N ILE A 112 14.72 17.69 7.06
CA ILE A 112 15.98 17.57 7.81
C ILE A 112 17.02 18.56 7.28
N HIS A 113 17.18 18.69 5.95
CA HIS A 113 18.13 19.63 5.35
C HIS A 113 17.81 21.11 5.64
N TYR A 114 16.54 21.49 5.77
CA TYR A 114 16.16 22.85 6.13
C TYR A 114 16.48 23.19 7.60
N MET A 115 16.42 22.22 8.53
CA MET A 115 16.76 22.48 9.94
C MET A 115 18.25 22.76 10.18
N ASP A 116 19.13 22.15 9.38
CA ASP A 116 20.59 22.24 9.55
C ASP A 116 21.20 23.53 8.95
N SER A 117 20.39 24.37 8.30
CA SER A 117 20.85 25.59 7.61
C SER A 117 20.71 26.87 8.44
N THR A 118 20.42 26.78 9.74
CA THR A 118 20.39 27.98 10.61
C THR A 118 21.83 28.41 10.88
N PRO A 119 22.30 29.58 10.42
CA PRO A 119 23.62 30.07 10.78
C PRO A 119 23.60 30.37 12.29
N ILE A 120 24.58 29.85 13.03
CA ILE A 120 24.86 30.30 14.39
C ILE A 120 25.41 31.73 14.26
N THR A 121 24.52 32.71 14.19
CA THR A 121 24.92 34.12 14.26
C THR A 121 25.45 34.40 15.66
N GLY A 122 26.76 34.58 15.77
CA GLY A 122 27.40 35.49 16.72
C GLY A 122 27.39 35.08 18.19
N LEU A 123 28.26 34.15 18.59
CA LEU A 123 28.95 34.23 19.87
C LEU A 123 30.44 34.36 19.62
N HIS A 124 30.85 35.54 19.17
CA HIS A 124 32.21 36.01 19.32
C HIS A 124 32.20 37.54 19.33
N GLU A 125 32.51 38.09 20.50
CA GLU A 125 33.05 39.42 20.84
C GLU A 125 32.81 39.53 22.36
N SER A 126 33.72 38.97 23.17
CA SER A 126 34.89 39.66 23.77
C SER A 126 34.49 40.70 24.80
#